data_AF-A0A5B9DE46-F1
#
_entry.id   AF-A0A5B9DE46-F1
#
_cell.length_a   1.000
_cell.length_b   1.000
_cell.length_c   1.000
_cell.angle_alpha   90.00
_cell.angle_beta   90.00
_cell.angle_gamma   90.00
#
_symmetry.space_group_name_H-M   'P 1'
#
loop_
_entity.id
_entity.type
_entity.pdbx_description
1 polymer ?
#
loop_
_entity_poly.entity_id
_entity_poly.type
_entity_poly.pdbx_seq_one_letter_code
_entity_poly.pdbx_strand_id
1 'polypeptide(L)'
;MPATESLSKDSSMRPTQTFPEYNLIFRLSHFIQKYKINRFFEKVPFLGFKMISIVVGIEHSINGHKQLSKTWNFFYPKRRDLYKHWTNLFIRLNIELWLDSTFYLPLRNPTNTEFFNPIEGFSHLEKAIKKKKGVLVPTIHLGEFYHTLFSLFYKKIEIDGKKQKILLAILSSKENDFLFREQLKPIKNLDVILTDDFTRLKNTIEIHLKRNYTVFLLYDYYSDNQLRVPFIYNSNSSDFLIPCPQMINHFHTKLGTPIVPVIAIPTNELKHSIVRFLPEISIENMNLSNETQVLKEDIINFQNGSLNKKQQYGLLSLLLNRQLYPYVLKYPFLWQSSFLFFKRTQFRIQLKNIFSYRELLQVVLTKLELFINKTYEPGRKDELILLELQKISNDLEKRKNDSKDKLQITNKYIELGRLNGKATFTKVISILKNLQPVNTNQDYDQILEKLNLILNHF
;
A
#
# COMPACT_ATOMS: atom_id res chain seq x y z
N MET A 1 29.60 15.67 12.12
CA MET A 1 28.18 15.97 11.86
C MET A 1 28.08 16.61 10.48
N PRO A 2 27.44 16.00 9.47
CA PRO A 2 26.90 16.73 8.34
C PRO A 2 25.46 17.15 8.66
N ALA A 3 25.12 18.41 8.38
CA ALA A 3 23.79 18.97 8.56
C ALA A 3 22.75 18.15 7.78
N THR A 4 21.75 17.63 8.49
CA THR A 4 20.47 17.25 7.87
C THR A 4 19.81 18.54 7.42
N GLU A 5 19.76 18.77 6.12
CA GLU A 5 19.17 19.97 5.53
C GLU A 5 17.70 20.10 5.92
N SER A 6 17.44 21.06 6.81
CA SER A 6 16.24 21.88 6.74
C SER A 6 16.14 22.52 5.36
N LEU A 7 14.92 22.67 4.83
CA LEU A 7 14.59 23.38 3.58
C LEU A 7 15.57 24.54 3.29
N SER A 8 16.32 24.45 2.18
CA SER A 8 17.19 25.55 1.75
C SER A 8 16.33 26.74 1.29
N LYS A 9 16.82 27.96 1.54
CA LYS A 9 16.16 29.21 1.12
C LYS A 9 15.95 29.30 -0.40
N ASP A 10 16.70 28.52 -1.17
CA ASP A 10 16.66 28.51 -2.64
C ASP A 10 15.73 27.44 -3.22
N SER A 11 15.03 26.68 -2.36
CA SER A 11 14.02 25.71 -2.80
C SER A 11 12.75 26.40 -3.31
N SER A 12 12.79 26.84 -4.57
CA SER A 12 11.62 27.40 -5.26
C SER A 12 10.79 26.27 -5.89
N MET A 13 9.61 26.00 -5.32
CA MET A 13 8.57 25.21 -5.97
C MET A 13 7.37 26.12 -6.24
N ARG A 14 6.75 25.95 -7.40
CA ARG A 14 5.52 26.66 -7.76
C ARG A 14 4.42 26.27 -6.78
N PRO A 15 3.86 27.22 -6.01
CA PRO A 15 2.77 26.91 -5.11
C PRO A 15 1.58 26.38 -5.92
N THR A 16 1.15 25.16 -5.62
CA THR A 16 -0.12 24.63 -6.13
C THR A 16 -1.24 25.06 -5.18
N GLN A 17 -2.48 25.11 -5.64
CA GLN A 17 -3.65 25.36 -4.78
C GLN A 17 -3.81 24.32 -3.64
N THR A 18 -3.07 23.22 -3.69
CA THR A 18 -3.03 22.16 -2.66
C THR A 18 -1.91 22.36 -1.63
N PHE A 19 -1.06 23.38 -1.79
CA PHE A 19 0.06 23.63 -0.89
C PHE A 19 -0.47 24.12 0.49
N PRO A 20 0.21 23.84 1.62
CA PRO A 20 -0.34 24.09 2.96
C PRO A 20 -0.61 25.57 3.23
N GLU A 21 0.17 26.44 2.59
CA GLU A 21 -0.06 27.87 2.60
C GLU A 21 -1.34 28.28 1.86
N TYR A 22 -2.06 27.42 1.16
CA TYR A 22 -3.34 27.77 0.53
C TYR A 22 -4.50 26.97 1.11
N ASN A 23 -4.22 26.02 2.02
CA ASN A 23 -5.22 25.21 2.68
C ASN A 23 -5.46 25.69 4.11
N LEU A 24 -6.66 26.23 4.36
CA LEU A 24 -7.07 26.77 5.67
C LEU A 24 -6.93 25.73 6.79
N ILE A 25 -7.21 24.45 6.52
CA ILE A 25 -7.13 23.37 7.51
C ILE A 25 -5.69 23.21 8.02
N PHE A 26 -4.71 23.15 7.12
CA PHE A 26 -3.29 23.03 7.50
C PHE A 26 -2.77 24.28 8.20
N ARG A 27 -3.17 25.48 7.73
CA ARG A 27 -2.82 26.74 8.41
C ARG A 27 -3.38 26.81 9.83
N LEU A 28 -4.63 26.40 10.02
CA LEU A 28 -5.28 26.39 11.33
C LEU A 28 -4.58 25.42 12.29
N SER A 29 -4.30 24.19 11.84
CA SER A 29 -3.55 23.22 12.66
C SER A 29 -2.18 23.74 13.04
N HIS A 30 -1.43 24.27 12.07
CA HIS A 30 -0.11 24.85 12.32
C HIS A 30 -0.19 26.04 13.29
N PHE A 31 -1.17 26.93 13.14
CA PHE A 31 -1.41 28.03 14.07
C PHE A 31 -1.67 27.52 15.50
N ILE A 32 -2.59 26.58 15.65
CA ILE A 32 -2.94 25.98 16.95
C ILE A 32 -1.71 25.38 17.62
N GLN A 33 -0.89 24.62 16.88
CA GLN A 33 0.31 23.99 17.41
C GLN A 33 1.43 24.99 17.70
N LYS A 34 1.69 25.93 16.78
CA LYS A 34 2.75 26.96 16.93
C LYS A 34 2.53 27.83 18.16
N TYR A 35 1.29 28.27 18.38
CA TYR A 35 0.91 29.10 19.51
C TYR A 35 0.45 28.29 20.73
N LYS A 36 0.55 26.96 20.67
CA LYS A 36 0.22 26.02 21.76
C LYS A 36 -1.21 26.17 22.31
N ILE A 37 -2.15 26.59 21.45
CA ILE A 37 -3.57 26.76 21.78
C ILE A 37 -4.18 25.41 22.17
N ASN A 38 -3.66 24.32 21.62
CA ASN A 38 -4.07 22.96 21.96
C ASN A 38 -3.95 22.62 23.46
N ARG A 39 -3.11 23.31 24.23
CA ARG A 39 -3.00 23.11 25.70
C ARG A 39 -4.31 23.36 26.44
N PHE A 40 -5.13 24.29 25.96
CA PHE A 40 -6.46 24.53 26.53
C PHE A 40 -7.42 23.37 26.33
N PHE A 41 -7.10 22.44 25.43
CA PHE A 41 -7.92 21.29 25.08
C PHE A 41 -7.47 19.99 25.79
N GLU A 42 -6.43 20.02 26.62
CA GLU A 42 -5.89 18.83 27.30
C GLU A 42 -6.96 18.08 28.11
N LYS A 43 -7.80 18.82 28.82
CA LYS A 43 -8.87 18.27 29.66
C LYS A 43 -10.23 18.24 28.96
N VAL A 44 -10.33 18.73 27.72
CA VAL A 44 -11.59 18.75 26.99
C VAL A 44 -11.91 17.30 26.55
N PRO A 45 -13.13 16.80 26.79
CA PRO A 45 -13.53 15.48 26.29
C PRO A 45 -13.50 15.42 24.75
N PHE A 46 -13.14 14.27 24.17
CA PHE A 46 -13.16 14.13 22.70
C PHE A 46 -14.58 14.24 22.12
N LEU A 47 -15.60 14.06 22.97
CA LEU A 47 -17.00 14.07 22.58
C LEU A 47 -17.42 15.33 21.81
N GLY A 48 -16.92 16.51 22.20
CA GLY A 48 -17.21 17.76 21.46
C GLY A 48 -16.71 17.72 20.02
N PHE A 49 -15.48 17.23 19.82
CA PHE A 49 -14.89 17.03 18.49
C PHE A 49 -15.62 15.97 17.67
N LYS A 50 -16.11 14.92 18.33
CA LYS A 50 -16.97 13.90 17.72
C LYS A 50 -18.32 14.46 17.24
N MET A 51 -18.89 15.43 17.95
CA MET A 51 -20.11 16.12 17.49
C MET A 51 -19.83 17.00 16.27
N ILE A 52 -18.71 17.74 16.27
CA ILE A 52 -18.28 18.54 15.12
C ILE A 52 -18.04 17.66 13.90
N SER A 53 -17.38 16.52 14.06
CA SER A 53 -17.08 15.60 12.95
C SER A 53 -18.34 14.99 12.33
N ILE A 54 -19.41 14.81 13.11
CA ILE A 54 -20.72 14.38 12.59
C ILE A 54 -21.30 15.47 11.68
N VAL A 55 -21.33 16.73 12.13
CA VAL A 55 -21.90 17.86 11.36
C VAL A 55 -21.12 18.08 10.06
N VAL A 56 -19.79 18.23 10.16
CA VAL A 56 -18.92 18.43 8.99
C VAL A 56 -18.95 17.23 8.05
N GLY A 57 -19.02 16.01 8.61
CA GLY A 57 -19.06 14.77 7.86
C GLY A 57 -20.30 14.65 6.97
N ILE A 58 -21.45 15.14 7.43
CA ILE A 58 -22.70 15.15 6.63
C ILE A 58 -22.52 16.00 5.37
N GLU A 59 -21.94 17.20 5.50
CA GLU A 59 -21.72 18.11 4.36
C GLU A 59 -20.78 17.53 3.30
N HIS A 60 -19.75 16.78 3.72
CA HIS A 60 -18.74 16.22 2.82
C HIS A 60 -19.11 14.84 2.23
N SER A 61 -20.27 14.30 2.61
CA SER A 61 -20.61 12.87 2.40
C SER A 61 -20.96 12.47 0.97
N ILE A 62 -21.46 13.39 0.14
CA ILE A 62 -22.08 13.06 -1.16
C ILE A 62 -21.10 12.35 -2.11
N ASN A 63 -19.88 12.89 -2.28
CA ASN A 63 -18.86 12.27 -3.12
C ASN A 63 -18.21 11.03 -2.44
N GLY A 64 -18.12 11.06 -1.11
CA GLY A 64 -17.65 9.94 -0.28
C GLY A 64 -18.47 8.68 -0.48
N HIS A 65 -19.80 8.78 -0.41
CA HIS A 65 -20.72 7.66 -0.51
C HIS A 65 -20.60 6.90 -1.83
N LYS A 66 -20.56 7.58 -2.97
CA LYS A 66 -20.48 6.91 -4.27
C LYS A 66 -19.21 6.08 -4.42
N GLN A 67 -18.07 6.62 -3.98
CA GLN A 67 -16.77 5.98 -4.14
C GLN A 67 -16.61 4.83 -3.14
N LEU A 68 -16.91 5.07 -1.86
CA LEU A 68 -16.77 4.07 -0.80
C LEU A 68 -17.77 2.94 -0.94
N SER A 69 -19.01 3.21 -1.38
CA SER A 69 -20.00 2.16 -1.63
C SER A 69 -19.54 1.16 -2.69
N LYS A 70 -18.80 1.59 -3.72
CA LYS A 70 -18.18 0.67 -4.68
C LYS A 70 -17.15 -0.23 -4.01
N THR A 71 -16.30 0.35 -3.15
CA THR A 71 -15.30 -0.41 -2.36
C THR A 71 -15.98 -1.41 -1.43
N TRP A 72 -17.02 -1.01 -0.71
CA TRP A 72 -17.79 -1.92 0.16
C TRP A 72 -18.51 -3.01 -0.62
N ASN A 73 -19.07 -2.70 -1.79
CA ASN A 73 -19.69 -3.71 -2.64
C ASN A 73 -18.70 -4.72 -3.19
N PHE A 74 -17.47 -4.31 -3.45
CA PHE A 74 -16.41 -5.21 -3.88
C PHE A 74 -16.01 -6.19 -2.76
N PHE A 75 -15.74 -5.69 -1.55
CA PHE A 75 -15.29 -6.55 -0.43
C PHE A 75 -16.43 -7.29 0.28
N TYR A 76 -17.64 -6.72 0.32
CA TYR A 76 -18.77 -7.22 1.11
C TYR A 76 -20.09 -7.15 0.35
N PRO A 77 -20.23 -7.82 -0.82
CA PRO A 77 -21.41 -7.70 -1.68
C PRO A 77 -22.74 -8.07 -1.01
N LYS A 78 -22.69 -8.89 0.06
CA LYS A 78 -23.86 -9.36 0.84
C LYS A 78 -24.24 -8.46 2.03
N ARG A 79 -23.55 -7.35 2.25
CA ARG A 79 -23.73 -6.44 3.41
C ARG A 79 -24.14 -5.02 3.00
N ARG A 80 -24.99 -4.91 1.98
CA ARG A 80 -25.41 -3.62 1.40
C ARG A 80 -26.09 -2.70 2.41
N ASP A 81 -26.77 -3.29 3.37
CA ASP A 81 -27.39 -2.64 4.54
C ASP A 81 -26.38 -1.81 5.36
N LEU A 82 -25.11 -2.22 5.40
CA LEU A 82 -24.07 -1.55 6.21
C LEU A 82 -23.32 -0.43 5.47
N TYR A 83 -23.46 -0.28 4.15
CA TYR A 83 -22.57 0.61 3.37
C TYR A 83 -22.68 2.08 3.77
N LYS A 84 -23.90 2.56 4.04
CA LYS A 84 -24.13 3.93 4.49
C LYS A 84 -23.47 4.16 5.86
N HIS A 85 -23.67 3.21 6.78
CA HIS A 85 -23.10 3.25 8.12
C HIS A 85 -21.57 3.27 8.09
N TRP A 86 -20.93 2.34 7.36
CA TRP A 86 -19.47 2.31 7.22
C TRP A 86 -18.90 3.55 6.55
N THR A 87 -19.59 4.12 5.55
CA THR A 87 -19.15 5.37 4.93
C THR A 87 -19.18 6.53 5.92
N ASN A 88 -20.25 6.64 6.72
CA ASN A 88 -20.34 7.67 7.76
C ASN A 88 -19.23 7.50 8.80
N LEU A 89 -18.96 6.27 9.25
CA LEU A 89 -17.85 5.99 10.16
C LEU A 89 -16.49 6.35 9.55
N PHE A 90 -16.27 6.02 8.28
CA PHE A 90 -15.04 6.37 7.57
C PHE A 90 -14.84 7.90 7.50
N ILE A 91 -15.87 8.65 7.11
CA ILE A 91 -15.78 10.12 7.00
C ILE A 91 -15.50 10.72 8.38
N ARG A 92 -16.26 10.28 9.39
CA ARG A 92 -16.09 10.72 10.78
C ARG A 92 -14.67 10.48 11.27
N LEU A 93 -14.14 9.26 11.06
CA LEU A 93 -12.80 8.88 11.45
C LEU A 93 -11.73 9.80 10.85
N ASN A 94 -11.82 10.14 9.56
CA ASN A 94 -10.81 10.99 8.93
C ASN A 94 -10.80 12.41 9.49
N ILE A 95 -11.98 12.97 9.82
CA ILE A 95 -12.10 14.27 10.49
C ILE A 95 -11.56 14.18 11.92
N GLU A 96 -11.93 13.13 12.64
CA GLU A 96 -11.48 12.89 14.01
C GLU A 96 -9.96 12.70 14.09
N LEU A 97 -9.33 12.02 13.12
CA LEU A 97 -7.87 11.89 13.04
C LEU A 97 -7.18 13.23 12.80
N TRP A 98 -7.79 14.13 12.01
CA TRP A 98 -7.28 15.49 11.85
C TRP A 98 -7.38 16.30 13.16
N LEU A 99 -8.49 16.15 13.89
CA LEU A 99 -8.67 16.79 15.19
C LEU A 99 -7.69 16.25 16.23
N ASP A 100 -7.52 14.93 16.29
CA ASP A 100 -6.57 14.28 17.19
C ASP A 100 -5.12 14.74 16.92
N SER A 101 -4.70 14.73 15.65
CA SER A 101 -3.37 15.22 15.25
C SER A 101 -3.14 16.70 15.53
N THR A 102 -4.18 17.52 15.46
CA THR A 102 -4.09 18.96 15.72
C THR A 102 -4.07 19.28 17.21
N PHE A 103 -4.92 18.62 18.00
CA PHE A 103 -5.19 19.02 19.38
C PHE A 103 -4.55 18.09 20.42
N TYR A 104 -4.64 16.76 20.27
CA TYR A 104 -4.29 15.82 21.35
C TYR A 104 -2.93 15.16 21.18
N LEU A 105 -2.56 14.73 19.96
CA LEU A 105 -1.21 14.20 19.72
C LEU A 105 -0.11 15.11 20.25
N PRO A 106 -0.17 16.45 20.10
CA PRO A 106 0.90 17.33 20.56
C PRO A 106 0.96 17.52 22.08
N LEU A 107 -0.02 17.01 22.83
CA LEU A 107 -0.05 17.05 24.29
C LEU A 107 0.60 15.82 24.94
N ARG A 108 0.98 14.82 24.13
CA ARG A 108 1.67 13.63 24.61
C ARG A 108 3.07 13.99 25.12
N ASN A 109 3.44 13.40 26.25
CA ASN A 109 4.69 13.63 26.96
C ASN A 109 5.15 12.32 27.64
N PRO A 110 6.38 12.27 28.21
CA PRO A 110 6.90 11.05 28.80
C PRO A 110 6.04 10.44 29.92
N THR A 111 5.20 11.24 30.60
CA THR A 111 4.41 10.79 31.76
C THR A 111 3.02 10.29 31.38
N ASN A 112 2.53 10.60 30.18
CA ASN A 112 1.16 10.23 29.75
C ASN A 112 1.12 9.36 28.48
N THR A 113 2.26 9.04 27.85
CA THR A 113 2.25 8.30 26.57
C THR A 113 1.58 6.93 26.61
N GLU A 114 1.76 6.16 27.69
CA GLU A 114 1.21 4.79 27.78
C GLU A 114 -0.28 4.79 28.12
N PHE A 115 -0.79 5.87 28.73
CA PHE A 115 -2.22 6.06 28.95
C PHE A 115 -2.96 6.17 27.61
N PHE A 116 -2.38 6.90 26.64
CA PHE A 116 -3.00 7.09 25.34
C PHE A 116 -2.77 5.92 24.38
N ASN A 117 -1.61 5.26 24.44
CA ASN A 117 -1.27 4.19 23.51
C ASN A 117 -0.64 2.98 24.22
N PRO A 118 -1.44 2.06 24.78
CA PRO A 118 -0.91 0.76 25.17
C PRO A 118 -0.21 0.11 23.97
N ILE A 119 1.00 -0.41 24.19
CA ILE A 119 1.78 -1.11 23.16
C ILE A 119 1.73 -2.62 23.39
N GLU A 120 1.29 -3.35 22.37
CA GLU A 120 1.37 -4.80 22.31
C GLU A 120 2.51 -5.24 21.39
N GLY A 121 3.17 -6.36 21.75
CA GLY A 121 4.22 -6.95 20.91
C GLY A 121 5.51 -6.13 20.78
N PHE A 122 5.74 -5.15 21.67
CA PHE A 122 6.93 -4.29 21.63
C PHE A 122 8.26 -5.06 21.64
N SER A 123 8.28 -6.25 22.25
CA SER A 123 9.44 -7.14 22.26
C SER A 123 9.92 -7.54 20.86
N HIS A 124 9.02 -7.60 19.87
CA HIS A 124 9.40 -7.85 18.47
C HIS A 124 10.27 -6.73 17.91
N LEU A 125 9.87 -5.47 18.15
CA LEU A 125 10.65 -4.30 17.74
C LEU A 125 11.97 -4.23 18.51
N GLU A 126 11.94 -4.43 19.83
CA GLU A 126 13.15 -4.40 20.67
C GLU A 126 14.19 -5.43 20.21
N LYS A 127 13.75 -6.67 19.95
CA LYS A 127 14.61 -7.73 19.42
C LYS A 127 15.23 -7.34 18.08
N ALA A 128 14.45 -6.72 17.19
CA ALA A 128 14.94 -6.27 15.89
C ALA A 128 15.99 -5.15 16.02
N ILE A 129 15.75 -4.14 16.87
CA ILE A 129 16.69 -3.04 17.08
C ILE A 129 18.01 -3.54 17.70
N LYS A 130 17.95 -4.53 18.59
CA LYS A 130 19.14 -5.17 19.19
C LYS A 130 20.02 -5.89 18.16
N LYS A 131 19.52 -6.21 16.96
CA LYS A 131 20.34 -6.74 15.85
C LYS A 131 21.28 -5.70 15.22
N LYS A 132 21.11 -4.40 15.52
CA LYS A 132 21.92 -3.28 15.02
C LYS A 132 21.98 -3.13 13.49
N LYS A 133 20.93 -3.55 12.77
CA LYS A 133 20.81 -3.45 11.30
C LYS A 133 19.82 -2.38 10.83
N GLY A 134 19.36 -1.53 11.75
CA GLY A 134 18.14 -0.73 11.57
C GLY A 134 16.90 -1.61 11.61
N VAL A 135 15.73 -1.01 11.53
CA VAL A 135 14.46 -1.74 11.44
C VAL A 135 13.54 -1.07 10.43
N LEU A 136 12.93 -1.85 9.55
CA LEU A 136 11.85 -1.40 8.68
C LEU A 136 10.52 -1.66 9.38
N VAL A 137 9.71 -0.63 9.55
CA VAL A 137 8.39 -0.72 10.20
C VAL A 137 7.30 -0.38 9.20
N PRO A 138 6.81 -1.36 8.41
CA PRO A 138 5.66 -1.15 7.55
C PRO A 138 4.41 -0.92 8.37
N THR A 139 3.63 0.06 7.96
CA THR A 139 2.25 0.25 8.41
C THR A 139 1.37 0.61 7.21
N ILE A 140 0.06 0.53 7.36
CA ILE A 140 -0.90 0.96 6.33
C ILE A 140 -1.73 2.11 6.91
N HIS A 141 -2.43 2.88 6.08
CA HIS A 141 -3.32 3.94 6.54
C HIS A 141 -4.59 3.35 7.18
N LEU A 142 -4.43 2.64 8.30
CA LEU A 142 -5.47 1.96 9.06
C LEU A 142 -5.53 2.55 10.46
N GLY A 143 -6.74 2.98 10.85
CA GLY A 143 -7.00 3.52 12.18
C GLY A 143 -6.13 4.73 12.50
N GLU A 144 -5.58 4.74 13.71
CA GLU A 144 -4.76 5.82 14.26
C GLU A 144 -3.27 5.63 13.92
N PHE A 145 -2.93 5.41 12.65
CA PHE A 145 -1.58 5.01 12.25
C PHE A 145 -0.46 5.98 12.72
N TYR A 146 -0.77 7.26 12.94
CA TYR A 146 0.18 8.22 13.55
C TYR A 146 0.57 7.85 14.99
N HIS A 147 -0.29 7.20 15.76
CA HIS A 147 -0.05 6.84 17.16
C HIS A 147 1.15 5.92 17.33
N THR A 148 1.46 5.13 16.29
CA THR A 148 2.64 4.28 16.25
C THR A 148 3.93 5.08 16.47
N LEU A 149 4.09 6.23 15.81
CA LEU A 149 5.25 7.11 16.01
C LEU A 149 5.27 7.69 17.43
N PHE A 150 4.14 8.25 17.87
CA PHE A 150 4.00 8.91 19.17
C PHE A 150 4.28 7.98 20.34
N SER A 151 3.93 6.70 20.21
CA SER A 151 4.22 5.69 21.23
C SER A 151 5.72 5.43 21.43
N LEU A 152 6.57 5.84 20.48
CA LEU A 152 8.01 5.59 20.51
C LEU A 152 8.88 6.81 20.86
N PHE A 153 8.36 8.04 20.75
CA PHE A 153 9.15 9.28 20.93
C PHE A 153 9.93 9.34 22.25
N TYR A 154 9.31 8.85 23.34
CA TYR A 154 9.90 8.88 24.67
C TYR A 154 10.36 7.51 25.17
N LYS A 155 10.17 6.44 24.38
CA LYS A 155 10.60 5.10 24.78
C LYS A 155 12.11 4.96 24.71
N LYS A 156 12.64 4.26 25.70
CA LYS A 156 14.03 3.87 25.82
C LYS A 156 14.12 2.36 25.81
N ILE A 157 15.18 1.85 25.21
CA ILE A 157 15.53 0.44 25.20
C ILE A 157 16.98 0.28 25.63
N GLU A 158 17.33 -0.90 26.11
CA GLU A 158 18.70 -1.24 26.47
C GLU A 158 19.39 -1.92 25.29
N ILE A 159 20.53 -1.37 24.85
CA ILE A 159 21.40 -1.99 23.85
C ILE A 159 22.81 -1.97 24.42
N ASP A 160 23.47 -3.13 24.46
CA ASP A 160 24.82 -3.31 25.03
C ASP A 160 24.97 -2.74 26.45
N GLY A 161 23.98 -2.98 27.31
CA GLY A 161 23.98 -2.48 28.70
C GLY A 161 23.69 -0.99 28.85
N LYS A 162 23.40 -0.26 27.76
CA LYS A 162 23.11 1.18 27.79
C LYS A 162 21.67 1.47 27.44
N LYS A 163 20.97 2.17 28.33
CA LYS A 163 19.62 2.71 28.07
C LYS A 163 19.71 3.91 27.13
N GLN A 164 19.11 3.80 25.96
CA GLN A 164 19.05 4.87 24.96
C GLN A 164 17.67 5.02 24.34
N LYS A 165 17.38 6.19 23.78
CA LYS A 165 16.13 6.43 23.03
C LYS A 165 16.16 5.66 21.71
N ILE A 166 14.99 5.26 21.23
CA ILE A 166 14.85 4.69 19.90
C ILE A 166 15.06 5.80 18.86
N LEU A 167 15.97 5.58 17.91
CA LEU A 167 16.15 6.47 16.76
C LEU A 167 15.07 6.18 15.73
N LEU A 168 14.35 7.21 15.30
CA LEU A 168 13.17 7.11 14.45
C LEU A 168 13.40 7.88 13.17
N ALA A 169 12.97 7.32 12.04
CA ALA A 169 12.95 8.01 10.76
C ALA A 169 11.59 7.79 10.09
N ILE A 170 10.98 8.85 9.59
CA ILE A 170 9.65 8.79 8.96
C ILE A 170 9.70 9.40 7.58
N LEU A 171 8.86 8.90 6.67
CA LEU A 171 8.66 9.50 5.37
C LEU A 171 7.48 10.46 5.44
N SER A 172 7.68 11.69 4.97
CA SER A 172 6.62 12.70 4.93
C SER A 172 6.62 13.46 3.61
N SER A 173 5.43 13.83 3.14
CA SER A 173 5.33 14.89 2.13
C SER A 173 5.60 16.25 2.77
N LYS A 174 5.86 17.28 1.98
CA LYS A 174 6.05 18.65 2.52
C LYS A 174 4.81 19.15 3.26
N GLU A 175 3.63 18.77 2.79
CA GLU A 175 2.35 19.12 3.40
C GLU A 175 2.17 18.48 4.77
N ASN A 176 2.46 17.18 4.88
CA ASN A 176 2.38 16.48 6.15
C ASN A 176 3.47 16.95 7.11
N ASP A 177 4.70 17.20 6.65
CA ASP A 177 5.75 17.80 7.49
C ASP A 177 5.27 19.14 8.07
N PHE A 178 4.68 20.00 7.24
CA PHE A 178 4.16 21.28 7.69
C PHE A 178 3.09 21.13 8.80
N LEU A 179 2.23 20.13 8.71
CA LEU A 179 1.19 19.84 9.73
C LEU A 179 1.77 19.46 11.09
N PHE A 180 2.96 18.86 11.14
CA PHE A 180 3.53 18.32 12.37
C PHE A 180 4.80 19.03 12.83
N ARG A 181 5.39 19.90 12.01
CA ARG A 181 6.73 20.47 12.23
C ARG A 181 6.92 21.03 13.63
N GLU A 182 5.99 21.85 14.11
CA GLU A 182 6.11 22.49 15.43
C GLU A 182 6.13 21.47 16.57
N GLN A 183 5.38 20.38 16.42
CA GLN A 183 5.34 19.27 17.37
C GLN A 183 6.59 18.38 17.30
N LEU A 184 7.18 18.21 16.12
CA LEU A 184 8.35 17.34 15.92
C LEU A 184 9.67 18.03 16.31
N LYS A 185 9.76 19.36 16.26
CA LYS A 185 10.93 20.16 16.70
C LYS A 185 11.57 19.71 18.03
N PRO A 186 10.81 19.47 19.13
CA PRO A 186 11.40 19.02 20.40
C PRO A 186 11.84 17.55 20.41
N ILE A 187 11.48 16.74 19.41
CA ILE A 187 11.74 15.29 19.37
C ILE A 187 13.11 15.02 18.73
N LYS A 188 14.17 15.10 19.55
CA LYS A 188 15.57 14.97 19.09
C LYS A 188 15.96 13.62 18.48
N ASN A 189 15.14 12.58 18.66
CA ASN A 189 15.40 11.22 18.17
C ASN A 189 14.56 10.87 16.94
N LEU A 190 13.98 11.87 16.26
CA LEU A 190 13.19 11.70 15.05
C LEU A 190 13.80 12.48 13.90
N ASP A 191 14.04 11.79 12.79
CA ASP A 191 14.39 12.39 11.50
C ASP A 191 13.19 12.28 10.53
N VAL A 192 12.84 13.40 9.90
CA VAL A 192 11.79 13.47 8.88
C VAL A 192 12.44 13.50 7.50
N ILE A 193 12.17 12.47 6.70
CA ILE A 193 12.70 12.34 5.34
C ILE A 193 11.62 12.78 4.36
N LEU A 194 11.87 13.88 3.64
CA LEU A 194 10.96 14.38 2.62
C LEU A 194 11.01 13.51 1.35
N THR A 195 9.84 13.24 0.76
CA THR A 195 9.68 12.33 -0.38
C THR A 195 9.72 13.02 -1.76
N ASP A 196 10.38 14.18 -1.88
CA ASP A 196 10.40 14.99 -3.10
C ASP A 196 11.36 14.48 -4.19
N ASP A 197 12.37 13.69 -3.83
CA ASP A 197 13.27 12.99 -4.76
C ASP A 197 13.46 11.52 -4.36
N PHE A 198 12.98 10.59 -5.20
CA PHE A 198 13.07 9.14 -4.97
C PHE A 198 14.50 8.59 -4.94
N THR A 199 15.42 9.15 -5.74
CA THR A 199 16.81 8.67 -5.80
C THR A 199 17.53 9.04 -4.51
N ARG A 200 17.36 10.29 -4.07
CA ARG A 200 17.88 10.76 -2.78
C ARG A 200 17.25 10.00 -1.61
N LEU A 201 15.93 9.79 -1.64
CA LEU A 201 15.17 9.09 -0.61
C LEU A 201 15.77 7.72 -0.27
N LYS A 202 16.12 6.93 -1.28
CA LYS A 202 16.71 5.60 -1.08
C LYS A 202 18.04 5.66 -0.34
N ASN A 203 18.94 6.53 -0.76
CA ASN A 203 20.26 6.69 -0.12
C ASN A 203 20.12 7.21 1.31
N THR A 204 19.20 8.16 1.53
CA THR A 204 18.91 8.68 2.87
C THR A 204 18.40 7.59 3.81
N ILE A 205 17.44 6.77 3.38
CA ILE A 205 16.94 5.67 4.22
C ILE A 205 18.06 4.67 4.55
N GLU A 206 18.91 4.31 3.57
CA GLU A 206 20.04 3.42 3.79
C GLU A 206 21.00 3.95 4.88
N ILE A 207 21.29 5.25 4.87
CA ILE A 207 22.13 5.90 5.89
C ILE A 207 21.50 5.77 7.29
N HIS A 208 20.18 5.99 7.40
CA HIS A 208 19.47 5.86 8.69
C HIS A 208 19.47 4.41 9.18
N LEU A 209 19.21 3.44 8.29
CA LEU A 209 19.24 2.01 8.64
C LEU A 209 20.62 1.58 9.14
N LYS A 210 21.71 2.02 8.49
CA LYS A 210 23.09 1.77 8.93
C LYS A 210 23.41 2.38 10.30
N ARG A 211 22.69 3.42 10.71
CA ARG A 211 22.77 4.05 12.04
C ARG A 211 21.78 3.45 13.06
N ASN A 212 21.21 2.29 12.73
CA ASN A 212 20.24 1.58 13.55
C ASN A 212 18.92 2.33 13.81
N TYR A 213 18.49 3.17 12.87
CA TYR A 213 17.18 3.81 12.94
C TYR A 213 16.04 2.82 12.68
N THR A 214 14.91 3.08 13.33
CA THR A 214 13.61 2.48 13.02
C THR A 214 12.92 3.37 11.98
N VAL A 215 12.82 2.88 10.75
CA VAL A 215 12.26 3.61 9.61
C VAL A 215 10.81 3.19 9.40
N PHE A 216 9.87 4.14 9.49
CA PHE A 216 8.45 3.91 9.28
C PHE A 216 8.05 4.13 7.82
N LEU A 217 7.37 3.15 7.22
CA LEU A 217 6.96 3.19 5.81
C LEU A 217 5.47 2.89 5.65
N LEU A 218 4.76 3.74 4.90
CA LEU A 218 3.38 3.49 4.49
C LEU A 218 3.36 2.48 3.33
N TYR A 219 2.94 1.25 3.64
CA TYR A 219 3.00 0.09 2.77
C TYR A 219 1.82 0.00 1.78
N ASP A 220 0.77 0.79 1.95
CA ASP A 220 -0.34 0.91 1.01
C ASP A 220 -0.19 2.14 0.07
N TYR A 221 1.01 2.72 -0.01
CA TYR A 221 1.35 3.75 -1.00
C TYR A 221 1.38 3.18 -2.43
N TYR A 222 0.89 3.96 -3.40
CA TYR A 222 0.64 3.48 -4.76
C TYR A 222 1.52 4.13 -5.83
N SER A 223 2.00 3.31 -6.77
CA SER A 223 2.52 3.72 -8.08
C SER A 223 2.22 2.67 -9.15
N ASP A 224 1.93 3.11 -10.38
CA ASP A 224 1.63 2.26 -11.55
C ASP A 224 2.78 1.29 -11.92
N ASN A 225 3.99 1.55 -11.43
CA ASN A 225 5.20 0.78 -11.71
C ASN A 225 5.58 -0.22 -10.61
N GLN A 226 4.79 -0.29 -9.53
CA GLN A 226 5.01 -1.27 -8.47
C GLN A 226 4.65 -2.68 -8.93
N LEU A 227 5.42 -3.67 -8.43
CA LEU A 227 5.08 -5.08 -8.54
C LEU A 227 3.75 -5.32 -7.82
N ARG A 228 2.89 -6.11 -8.45
CA ARG A 228 1.57 -6.45 -7.92
C ARG A 228 1.57 -7.87 -7.35
N VAL A 229 0.97 -8.03 -6.19
CA VAL A 229 1.01 -9.26 -5.39
C VAL A 229 -0.40 -9.52 -4.81
N PRO A 230 -0.79 -10.78 -4.58
CA PRO A 230 -2.07 -11.12 -3.95
C PRO A 230 -2.36 -10.29 -2.69
N PHE A 231 -3.56 -9.70 -2.64
CA PHE A 231 -4.04 -8.94 -1.49
C PHE A 231 -4.15 -9.81 -0.25
N ILE A 232 -4.84 -10.96 -0.36
CA ILE A 232 -4.78 -12.05 0.62
C ILE A 232 -4.77 -13.37 -0.16
N TYR A 233 -3.58 -13.98 -0.23
CA TYR A 233 -3.37 -15.25 -0.92
C TYR A 233 -4.24 -16.37 -0.36
N ASN A 234 -4.76 -17.24 -1.24
CA ASN A 234 -5.68 -18.34 -0.93
C ASN A 234 -7.01 -17.89 -0.31
N SER A 235 -7.38 -16.62 -0.44
CA SER A 235 -8.71 -16.15 -0.04
C SER A 235 -9.69 -16.25 -1.20
N ASN A 236 -10.78 -17.00 -1.02
CA ASN A 236 -11.83 -17.20 -2.04
C ASN A 236 -12.37 -15.90 -2.67
N SER A 237 -12.39 -14.79 -1.93
CA SER A 237 -12.95 -13.51 -2.41
C SER A 237 -11.94 -12.37 -2.45
N SER A 238 -10.73 -12.57 -1.91
CA SER A 238 -9.75 -11.50 -1.70
C SER A 238 -8.37 -11.83 -2.28
N ASP A 239 -8.26 -12.91 -3.07
CA ASP A 239 -7.05 -13.26 -3.81
C ASP A 239 -7.01 -12.52 -5.17
N PHE A 240 -6.89 -11.20 -5.11
CA PHE A 240 -6.69 -10.34 -6.28
C PHE A 240 -5.40 -9.55 -6.13
N LEU A 241 -4.83 -9.10 -7.25
CA LEU A 241 -3.51 -8.46 -7.23
C LEU A 241 -3.59 -6.96 -6.90
N ILE A 242 -2.80 -6.53 -5.92
CA ILE A 242 -2.61 -5.14 -5.55
C ILE A 242 -1.15 -4.70 -5.74
N PRO A 243 -0.90 -3.45 -6.13
CA PRO A 243 0.45 -2.89 -6.18
C PRO A 243 1.04 -2.77 -4.76
N CYS A 244 2.29 -3.18 -4.60
CA CYS A 244 3.01 -3.14 -3.32
C CYS A 244 4.30 -2.30 -3.46
N PRO A 245 4.61 -1.39 -2.52
CA PRO A 245 5.90 -0.70 -2.47
C PRO A 245 7.09 -1.66 -2.36
N GLN A 246 8.09 -1.45 -3.20
CA GLN A 246 9.26 -2.34 -3.29
C GLN A 246 10.47 -1.88 -2.45
N MET A 247 10.33 -0.74 -1.76
CA MET A 247 11.42 -0.14 -0.97
C MET A 247 11.77 -0.97 0.26
N ILE A 248 10.76 -1.55 0.92
CA ILE A 248 10.96 -2.45 2.07
C ILE A 248 11.73 -3.68 1.63
N ASN A 249 11.29 -4.30 0.52
CA ASN A 249 11.92 -5.46 -0.05
C ASN A 249 13.38 -5.17 -0.40
N HIS A 250 13.62 -4.04 -1.06
CA HIS A 250 14.97 -3.61 -1.43
C HIS A 250 15.93 -3.55 -0.23
N PHE A 251 15.55 -2.87 0.84
CA PHE A 251 16.42 -2.71 2.01
C PHE A 251 16.59 -4.00 2.79
N HIS A 252 15.53 -4.80 2.92
CA HIS A 252 15.64 -6.11 3.55
C HIS A 252 16.61 -7.03 2.80
N THR A 253 16.44 -7.19 1.48
CA THR A 253 17.32 -8.05 0.68
C THR A 253 18.76 -7.53 0.60
N LYS A 254 18.95 -6.20 0.57
CA LYS A 254 20.28 -5.60 0.42
C LYS A 254 21.07 -5.55 1.73
N LEU A 255 20.42 -5.23 2.84
CA LEU A 255 21.07 -4.92 4.12
C LEU A 255 20.82 -5.98 5.20
N GLY A 256 19.92 -6.93 4.95
CA GLY A 256 19.43 -7.86 5.98
C GLY A 256 18.67 -7.14 7.10
N THR A 257 18.09 -5.98 6.80
CA THR A 257 17.37 -5.17 7.77
C THR A 257 16.07 -5.88 8.18
N PRO A 258 15.83 -6.14 9.48
CA PRO A 258 14.61 -6.78 9.96
C PRO A 258 13.36 -5.94 9.63
N ILE A 259 12.25 -6.63 9.40
CA ILE A 259 10.96 -6.01 9.10
C ILE A 259 9.97 -6.34 10.22
N VAL A 260 9.47 -5.33 10.92
CA VAL A 260 8.52 -5.48 12.02
C VAL A 260 7.26 -4.67 11.70
N PRO A 261 6.21 -5.29 11.15
CA PRO A 261 4.99 -4.58 10.80
C PRO A 261 4.27 -4.03 12.02
N VAL A 262 3.53 -2.93 11.86
CA VAL A 262 2.79 -2.29 12.94
C VAL A 262 1.41 -1.83 12.49
N ILE A 263 0.44 -1.94 13.39
CA ILE A 263 -0.91 -1.40 13.23
C ILE A 263 -1.31 -0.61 14.48
N ALA A 264 -2.19 0.37 14.32
CA ALA A 264 -2.81 1.09 15.42
C ALA A 264 -4.33 1.00 15.29
N ILE A 265 -4.97 0.39 16.28
CA ILE A 265 -6.41 0.13 16.27
C ILE A 265 -7.05 0.95 17.40
N PRO A 266 -8.10 1.75 17.12
CA PRO A 266 -8.87 2.44 18.16
C PRO A 266 -9.48 1.44 19.14
N THR A 267 -9.51 1.76 20.43
CA THR A 267 -10.19 0.92 21.45
C THR A 267 -11.62 1.40 21.68
N ASN A 268 -11.79 2.58 22.29
CA ASN A 268 -13.10 3.11 22.68
C ASN A 268 -13.31 4.58 22.25
N GLU A 269 -12.25 5.39 22.25
CA GLU A 269 -12.23 6.78 21.78
C GLU A 269 -11.00 6.99 20.90
N LEU A 270 -11.06 7.91 19.92
CA LEU A 270 -9.96 8.17 19.00
C LEU A 270 -8.68 8.75 19.63
N LYS A 271 -8.76 9.10 20.92
CA LYS A 271 -7.60 9.44 21.76
C LYS A 271 -6.75 8.23 22.13
N HIS A 272 -7.33 7.03 22.05
CA HIS A 272 -6.80 5.78 22.58
C HIS A 272 -6.75 4.69 21.51
N SER A 273 -5.53 4.34 21.09
CA SER A 273 -5.29 3.15 20.26
C SER A 273 -4.46 2.13 21.00
N ILE A 274 -4.71 0.85 20.70
CA ILE A 274 -3.68 -0.17 20.88
C ILE A 274 -2.73 -0.08 19.68
N VAL A 275 -1.46 0.20 19.96
CA VAL A 275 -0.37 0.09 19.00
C VAL A 275 0.18 -1.32 19.08
N ARG A 276 0.05 -2.11 18.02
CA ARG A 276 0.49 -3.50 18.00
C ARG A 276 1.63 -3.68 17.01
N PHE A 277 2.81 -4.00 17.53
CA PHE A 277 3.92 -4.51 16.72
C PHE A 277 3.70 -5.99 16.46
N LEU A 278 3.64 -6.37 15.19
CA LEU A 278 3.44 -7.74 14.75
C LEU A 278 4.78 -8.50 14.74
N PRO A 279 4.75 -9.84 14.74
CA PRO A 279 5.97 -10.63 14.64
C PRO A 279 6.80 -10.26 13.42
N GLU A 280 8.13 -10.21 13.61
CA GLU A 280 9.09 -9.94 12.54
C GLU A 280 8.86 -10.87 11.34
N ILE A 281 8.84 -10.30 10.13
CA ILE A 281 8.82 -11.10 8.90
C ILE A 281 10.20 -11.69 8.68
N SER A 282 10.34 -13.00 8.84
CA SER A 282 11.60 -13.73 8.68
C SER A 282 11.38 -14.98 7.84
N ILE A 283 11.65 -14.88 6.53
CA ILE A 283 11.53 -16.01 5.59
C ILE A 283 12.49 -17.15 5.97
N GLU A 284 13.70 -16.80 6.43
CA GLU A 284 14.75 -17.77 6.76
C GLU A 284 14.44 -18.68 7.95
N ASN A 285 13.52 -18.26 8.83
CA ASN A 285 13.19 -18.98 10.05
C ASN A 285 11.68 -19.29 10.12
N MET A 286 11.00 -19.27 8.97
CA MET A 286 9.57 -19.46 8.93
C MET A 286 9.22 -20.93 9.18
N ASN A 287 8.26 -21.18 10.08
CA ASN A 287 7.72 -22.53 10.24
C ASN A 287 6.85 -22.88 9.03
N LEU A 288 7.28 -23.88 8.26
CA LEU A 288 6.63 -24.29 7.04
C LEU A 288 5.45 -25.25 7.27
N SER A 289 5.24 -25.79 8.47
CA SER A 289 4.29 -26.90 8.70
C SER A 289 2.89 -26.60 8.15
N ASN A 290 2.44 -25.36 8.30
CA ASN A 290 1.08 -24.91 7.98
C ASN A 290 0.96 -24.23 6.60
N GLU A 291 2.03 -24.22 5.81
CA GLU A 291 2.03 -23.59 4.49
C GLU A 291 1.58 -24.55 3.37
N THR A 292 0.94 -23.99 2.34
CA THR A 292 0.63 -24.74 1.10
C THR A 292 1.89 -25.21 0.41
N GLN A 293 1.85 -26.37 -0.24
CA GLN A 293 3.00 -26.94 -0.95
C GLN A 293 3.70 -25.95 -1.90
N VAL A 294 2.92 -25.21 -2.69
CA VAL A 294 3.42 -24.18 -3.62
C VAL A 294 4.23 -23.10 -2.88
N LEU A 295 3.73 -22.61 -1.75
CA LEU A 295 4.43 -21.57 -1.01
C LEU A 295 5.63 -22.12 -0.24
N LYS A 296 5.58 -23.38 0.22
CA LYS A 296 6.74 -24.06 0.81
C LYS A 296 7.90 -24.09 -0.18
N GLU A 297 7.62 -24.44 -1.43
CA GLU A 297 8.63 -24.46 -2.51
C GLU A 297 9.22 -23.08 -2.75
N ASP A 298 8.40 -22.04 -2.86
CA ASP A 298 8.87 -20.65 -2.99
C ASP A 298 9.76 -20.22 -1.80
N ILE A 299 9.38 -20.58 -0.56
CA ILE A 299 10.18 -20.25 0.62
C ILE A 299 11.52 -21.01 0.63
N ILE A 300 11.52 -22.30 0.30
CA ILE A 300 12.76 -23.10 0.20
C ILE A 300 13.67 -22.52 -0.90
N ASN A 301 13.09 -22.15 -2.04
CA ASN A 301 13.83 -21.51 -3.13
C ASN A 301 14.40 -20.15 -2.71
N PHE A 302 13.67 -19.38 -1.90
CA PHE A 302 14.18 -18.14 -1.31
C PHE A 302 15.41 -18.42 -0.43
N GLN A 303 15.29 -19.37 0.50
CA GLN A 303 16.33 -19.76 1.45
C GLN A 303 17.59 -20.28 0.73
N ASN A 304 17.42 -20.98 -0.39
CA ASN A 304 18.50 -21.49 -1.23
C ASN A 304 19.09 -20.42 -2.18
N GLY A 305 18.53 -19.21 -2.21
CA GLY A 305 18.97 -18.14 -3.11
C GLY A 305 18.64 -18.38 -4.58
N SER A 306 17.72 -19.29 -4.91
CA SER A 306 17.36 -19.65 -6.29
C SER A 306 16.28 -18.74 -6.89
N LEU A 307 15.56 -17.96 -6.08
CA LEU A 307 14.57 -17.01 -6.57
C LEU A 307 15.22 -15.78 -7.23
N ASN A 308 14.67 -15.35 -8.36
CA ASN A 308 15.03 -14.08 -8.97
C ASN A 308 14.49 -12.89 -8.16
N LYS A 309 14.96 -11.68 -8.48
CA LYS A 309 14.59 -10.45 -7.77
C LYS A 309 13.07 -10.21 -7.71
N LYS A 310 12.34 -10.48 -8.80
CA LYS A 310 10.87 -10.30 -8.85
C LYS A 310 10.19 -11.24 -7.86
N GLN A 311 10.60 -12.51 -7.85
CA GLN A 311 10.06 -13.54 -6.95
C GLN A 311 10.40 -13.25 -5.49
N GLN A 312 11.64 -12.88 -5.17
CA GLN A 312 12.05 -12.48 -3.81
C GLN A 312 11.19 -11.32 -3.28
N TYR A 313 11.00 -10.30 -4.11
CA TYR A 313 10.23 -9.11 -3.77
C TYR A 313 8.74 -9.42 -3.66
N GLY A 314 8.23 -10.28 -4.54
CA GLY A 314 6.87 -10.78 -4.53
C GLY A 314 6.55 -11.55 -3.26
N LEU A 315 7.39 -12.53 -2.90
CA LEU A 315 7.23 -13.36 -1.71
C LEU A 315 7.24 -12.52 -0.43
N LEU A 316 8.18 -11.58 -0.29
CA LEU A 316 8.21 -10.72 0.89
C LEU A 316 6.98 -9.82 1.00
N SER A 317 6.52 -9.26 -0.13
CA SER A 317 5.29 -8.46 -0.19
C SER A 317 4.06 -9.31 0.17
N LEU A 318 4.03 -10.58 -0.26
CA LEU A 318 2.95 -11.52 0.04
C LEU A 318 2.83 -11.76 1.55
N LEU A 319 3.95 -11.95 2.24
CA LEU A 319 3.99 -12.16 3.68
C LEU A 319 3.61 -10.90 4.47
N LEU A 320 4.02 -9.73 3.99
CA LEU A 320 3.54 -8.45 4.53
C LEU A 320 2.03 -8.29 4.35
N ASN A 321 1.52 -8.63 3.17
CA ASN A 321 0.10 -8.56 2.87
C ASN A 321 -0.70 -9.48 3.81
N ARG A 322 -0.20 -10.70 4.04
CA ARG A 322 -0.77 -11.69 4.95
C ARG A 322 -0.88 -11.18 6.40
N GLN A 323 0.06 -10.37 6.87
CA GLN A 323 -0.02 -9.81 8.22
C GLN A 323 -0.92 -8.56 8.30
N LEU A 324 -0.85 -7.66 7.32
CA LEU A 324 -1.48 -6.34 7.41
C LEU A 324 -2.93 -6.29 6.88
N TYR A 325 -3.20 -6.90 5.72
CA TYR A 325 -4.51 -6.75 5.06
C TYR A 325 -5.68 -7.51 5.68
N PRO A 326 -5.51 -8.58 6.49
CA PRO A 326 -6.64 -9.12 7.26
C PRO A 326 -7.30 -8.09 8.16
N TYR A 327 -6.55 -7.11 8.68
CA TYR A 327 -7.09 -6.04 9.49
C TYR A 327 -7.94 -5.04 8.70
N VAL A 328 -7.63 -4.84 7.41
CA VAL A 328 -8.47 -4.05 6.51
C VAL A 328 -9.84 -4.72 6.35
N LEU A 329 -9.87 -6.04 6.19
CA LEU A 329 -11.14 -6.77 6.08
C LEU A 329 -11.90 -6.87 7.41
N LYS A 330 -11.19 -6.88 8.54
CA LYS A 330 -11.79 -6.88 9.87
C LYS A 330 -12.37 -5.51 10.24
N TYR A 331 -11.72 -4.43 9.81
CA TYR A 331 -12.08 -3.05 10.16
C TYR A 331 -12.15 -2.13 8.92
N PRO A 332 -13.10 -2.35 8.00
CA PRO A 332 -13.10 -1.71 6.69
C PRO A 332 -13.14 -0.18 6.73
N PHE A 333 -13.98 0.39 7.61
CA PHE A 333 -14.11 1.84 7.76
C PHE A 333 -12.89 2.50 8.42
N LEU A 334 -11.97 1.73 9.00
CA LEU A 334 -10.71 2.24 9.52
C LEU A 334 -9.64 2.44 8.45
N TRP A 335 -9.81 1.87 7.26
CA TRP A 335 -8.80 1.90 6.20
C TRP A 335 -8.99 3.12 5.30
N GLN A 336 -8.19 4.18 5.50
CA GLN A 336 -8.28 5.44 4.75
C GLN A 336 -8.13 5.25 3.24
N SER A 337 -7.28 4.32 2.82
CA SER A 337 -7.04 4.05 1.39
C SER A 337 -8.22 3.38 0.68
N SER A 338 -9.29 2.99 1.39
CA SER A 338 -10.52 2.46 0.80
C SER A 338 -11.18 3.43 -0.20
N PHE A 339 -11.04 4.75 0.01
CA PHE A 339 -11.53 5.78 -0.92
C PHE A 339 -10.82 5.72 -2.28
N LEU A 340 -9.52 5.45 -2.29
CA LEU A 340 -8.69 5.39 -3.50
C LEU A 340 -8.51 3.97 -4.04
N PHE A 341 -9.11 2.96 -3.40
CA PHE A 341 -8.93 1.55 -3.72
C PHE A 341 -9.06 1.23 -5.21
N PHE A 342 -10.16 1.66 -5.84
CA PHE A 342 -10.39 1.38 -7.27
C PHE A 342 -9.37 2.06 -8.19
N LYS A 343 -8.94 3.27 -7.84
CA LYS A 343 -7.92 4.01 -8.58
C LYS A 343 -6.55 3.33 -8.46
N ARG A 344 -6.17 2.94 -7.24
CA ARG A 344 -4.87 2.29 -6.94
C ARG A 344 -4.78 0.87 -7.48
N THR A 345 -5.89 0.15 -7.59
CA THR A 345 -5.87 -1.24 -8.10
C THR A 345 -6.03 -1.33 -9.60
N GLN A 346 -6.27 -0.22 -10.29
CA GLN A 346 -6.56 -0.18 -11.71
C GLN A 346 -5.43 -0.77 -12.55
N PHE A 347 -5.77 -1.64 -13.49
CA PHE A 347 -4.87 -2.11 -14.55
C PHE A 347 -5.71 -2.31 -15.81
N ARG A 348 -5.39 -1.63 -16.90
CA ARG A 348 -6.26 -1.59 -18.09
C ARG A 348 -5.51 -1.89 -19.38
N ILE A 349 -6.17 -2.61 -20.28
CA ILE A 349 -5.82 -2.65 -21.70
C ILE A 349 -6.61 -1.52 -22.38
N GLN A 350 -5.91 -0.53 -22.95
CA GLN A 350 -6.56 0.57 -23.67
C GLN A 350 -6.91 0.10 -25.07
N LEU A 351 -8.15 0.30 -25.50
CA LEU A 351 -8.65 -0.15 -26.80
C LEU A 351 -8.90 1.02 -27.77
N LYS A 352 -8.08 2.07 -27.67
CA LYS A 352 -8.24 3.28 -28.50
C LYS A 352 -7.65 3.03 -29.89
N ASN A 353 -8.38 3.43 -30.93
CA ASN A 353 -7.94 3.36 -32.33
C ASN A 353 -7.61 1.93 -32.79
N ILE A 354 -8.44 0.97 -32.40
CA ILE A 354 -8.36 -0.42 -32.86
C ILE A 354 -9.43 -0.61 -33.93
N PHE A 355 -9.02 -0.93 -35.14
CA PHE A 355 -9.87 -1.08 -36.32
C PHE A 355 -9.90 -2.51 -36.85
N SER A 356 -9.01 -3.38 -36.36
CA SER A 356 -8.99 -4.79 -36.72
C SER A 356 -8.84 -5.74 -35.53
N TYR A 357 -9.29 -6.98 -35.69
CA TYR A 357 -9.11 -8.04 -34.70
C TYR A 357 -7.63 -8.37 -34.48
N ARG A 358 -6.79 -8.28 -35.52
CA ARG A 358 -5.33 -8.41 -35.41
C ARG A 358 -4.73 -7.35 -34.50
N GLU A 359 -5.08 -6.08 -34.69
CA GLU A 359 -4.63 -4.98 -33.81
C GLU A 359 -5.11 -5.19 -32.36
N LEU A 360 -6.34 -5.67 -32.18
CA LEU A 360 -6.84 -6.04 -30.85
C LEU A 360 -5.94 -7.10 -30.18
N LEU A 361 -5.63 -8.18 -30.89
CA LEU A 361 -4.77 -9.24 -30.39
C LEU A 361 -3.37 -8.72 -30.06
N GLN A 362 -2.75 -7.90 -30.91
CA GLN A 362 -1.44 -7.30 -30.64
C GLN A 362 -1.45 -6.48 -29.34
N VAL A 363 -2.41 -5.56 -29.21
CA VAL A 363 -2.57 -4.72 -28.02
C VAL A 363 -2.79 -5.56 -26.76
N VAL A 364 -3.58 -6.63 -26.88
CA VAL A 364 -3.86 -7.55 -25.77
C VAL A 364 -2.62 -8.34 -25.37
N LEU A 365 -1.91 -8.95 -26.32
CA LEU A 365 -0.71 -9.77 -26.06
C LEU A 365 0.38 -8.96 -25.37
N THR A 366 0.71 -7.76 -25.90
CA THR A 366 1.68 -6.85 -25.24
C THR A 366 1.26 -6.52 -23.82
N LYS A 367 -0.05 -6.37 -23.57
CA LYS A 367 -0.53 -6.01 -22.24
C LYS A 367 -0.59 -7.18 -21.27
N LEU A 368 -0.83 -8.40 -21.75
CA LEU A 368 -0.70 -9.64 -20.97
C LEU A 368 0.76 -9.91 -20.60
N GLU A 369 1.70 -9.70 -21.50
CA GLU A 369 3.13 -9.82 -21.20
C GLU A 369 3.55 -8.83 -20.10
N LEU A 370 3.16 -7.55 -20.24
CA LEU A 370 3.39 -6.55 -19.19
C LEU A 370 2.75 -6.95 -17.87
N PHE A 371 1.55 -7.54 -17.90
CA PHE A 371 0.85 -8.01 -16.71
C PHE A 371 1.69 -9.07 -15.99
N ILE A 372 2.19 -10.11 -16.68
CA ILE A 372 3.03 -11.16 -16.10
C ILE A 372 4.35 -10.59 -15.55
N ASN A 373 4.95 -9.64 -16.25
CA ASN A 373 6.18 -8.98 -15.79
C ASN A 373 5.97 -8.08 -14.56
N LYS A 374 4.79 -7.48 -14.40
CA LYS A 374 4.43 -6.60 -13.26
C LYS A 374 3.68 -7.29 -12.14
N THR A 375 3.53 -8.60 -12.16
CA THR A 375 2.79 -9.35 -11.14
C THR A 375 3.62 -10.51 -10.62
N TYR A 376 3.37 -10.91 -9.38
CA TYR A 376 3.89 -12.14 -8.78
C TYR A 376 2.73 -12.88 -8.11
N GLU A 377 2.64 -14.17 -8.38
CA GLU A 377 1.69 -15.12 -7.78
C GLU A 377 2.47 -16.40 -7.46
N PRO A 378 2.34 -16.98 -6.26
CA PRO A 378 3.01 -18.24 -5.93
C PRO A 378 2.66 -19.36 -6.91
N GLY A 379 3.66 -20.11 -7.37
CA GLY A 379 3.49 -21.28 -8.26
C GLY A 379 3.21 -20.97 -9.73
N ARG A 380 2.98 -19.70 -10.09
CA ARG A 380 2.73 -19.31 -11.48
C ARG A 380 3.99 -19.48 -12.33
N LYS A 381 3.88 -20.21 -13.44
CA LYS A 381 5.02 -20.54 -14.32
C LYS A 381 5.31 -19.42 -15.32
N ASP A 382 5.80 -18.27 -14.82
CA ASP A 382 5.99 -17.05 -15.60
C ASP A 382 6.79 -17.26 -16.90
N GLU A 383 7.88 -18.04 -16.86
CA GLU A 383 8.72 -18.30 -18.03
C GLU A 383 7.96 -19.03 -19.14
N LEU A 384 7.15 -20.03 -18.79
CA LEU A 384 6.32 -20.75 -19.75
C LEU A 384 5.22 -19.86 -20.32
N ILE A 385 4.57 -19.06 -19.47
CA ILE A 385 3.53 -18.12 -19.91
C ILE A 385 4.10 -17.11 -20.91
N LEU A 386 5.25 -16.51 -20.60
CA LEU A 386 5.91 -15.53 -21.47
C LEU A 386 6.35 -16.18 -22.79
N LEU A 387 6.88 -17.40 -22.74
CA LEU A 387 7.26 -18.15 -23.95
C LEU A 387 6.05 -18.41 -24.84
N GLU A 388 4.91 -18.83 -24.29
CA GLU A 388 3.68 -19.06 -25.06
C GLU A 388 3.11 -17.76 -25.64
N LEU A 389 3.12 -16.66 -24.87
CA LEU A 389 2.73 -15.34 -25.38
C LEU A 389 3.63 -14.88 -26.55
N GLN A 390 4.93 -15.16 -26.46
CA GLN A 390 5.88 -14.86 -27.53
C GLN A 390 5.61 -15.70 -28.79
N LYS A 391 5.35 -17.01 -28.65
CA LYS A 391 4.97 -17.87 -29.76
C LYS A 391 3.71 -17.37 -30.46
N ILE A 392 2.67 -17.03 -29.68
CA ILE A 392 1.41 -16.48 -30.20
C ILE A 392 1.64 -15.16 -30.93
N SER A 393 2.49 -14.28 -30.39
CA SER A 393 2.85 -13.00 -31.02
C SER A 393 3.55 -13.21 -32.36
N ASN A 394 4.52 -14.14 -32.42
CA ASN A 394 5.22 -14.49 -33.67
C ASN A 394 4.26 -15.08 -34.72
N ASP A 395 3.32 -15.91 -34.30
CA ASP A 395 2.29 -16.46 -35.18
C ASP A 395 1.37 -15.37 -35.72
N LEU A 396 1.04 -14.36 -34.90
CA LEU A 396 0.23 -13.21 -35.30
C LEU A 396 0.96 -12.25 -36.26
N GLU A 397 2.29 -12.09 -36.10
CA GLU A 397 3.12 -11.25 -36.97
C GLU A 397 3.23 -11.80 -38.39
N LYS A 398 3.37 -13.13 -38.52
CA LYS A 398 3.42 -13.82 -39.81
C LYS A 398 2.14 -13.69 -40.65
N ARG A 399 1.03 -13.23 -40.03
CA ARG A 399 -0.27 -13.08 -40.69
C ARG A 399 -0.37 -11.75 -41.41
N LYS A 400 -0.90 -11.78 -42.63
CA LYS A 400 -1.28 -10.57 -43.38
C LYS A 400 -2.59 -10.01 -42.82
N ASN A 401 -2.76 -8.69 -42.88
CA ASN A 401 -4.04 -8.05 -42.56
C ASN A 401 -5.11 -8.55 -43.53
N ASP A 402 -6.24 -9.05 -43.02
CA ASP A 402 -7.41 -9.36 -43.84
C ASP A 402 -8.43 -8.21 -43.75
N SER A 403 -9.00 -7.85 -44.89
CA SER A 403 -10.17 -6.97 -44.98
C SER A 403 -11.36 -7.44 -44.13
N LYS A 404 -11.46 -8.75 -43.85
CA LYS A 404 -12.48 -9.37 -42.99
C LYS A 404 -12.21 -9.18 -41.50
N ASP A 405 -11.04 -8.68 -41.11
CA ASP A 405 -10.68 -8.45 -39.71
C ASP A 405 -11.26 -7.17 -39.13
N LYS A 406 -12.02 -6.39 -39.92
CA LYS A 406 -12.62 -5.13 -39.48
C LYS A 406 -13.39 -5.31 -38.19
N LEU A 407 -13.05 -4.49 -37.20
CA LEU A 407 -13.60 -4.54 -35.86
C LEU A 407 -14.07 -3.16 -35.44
N GLN A 408 -15.28 -3.10 -34.86
CA GLN A 408 -15.79 -1.91 -34.22
C GLN A 408 -15.90 -2.14 -32.71
N ILE A 409 -14.98 -1.54 -31.96
CA ILE A 409 -14.97 -1.63 -30.49
C ILE A 409 -15.69 -0.41 -29.91
N THR A 410 -16.79 -0.65 -29.19
CA THR A 410 -17.52 0.39 -28.46
C THR A 410 -16.88 0.73 -27.12
N ASN A 411 -16.24 -0.25 -26.47
CA ASN A 411 -15.60 -0.09 -25.16
C ASN A 411 -14.19 0.48 -25.28
N LYS A 412 -13.90 1.53 -24.51
CA LYS A 412 -12.58 2.21 -24.55
C LYS A 412 -11.43 1.41 -23.89
N TYR A 413 -11.74 0.42 -23.05
CA TYR A 413 -10.73 -0.37 -22.34
C TYR A 413 -11.27 -1.72 -21.82
N ILE A 414 -10.34 -2.64 -21.52
CA ILE A 414 -10.57 -3.84 -20.70
C ILE A 414 -9.98 -3.62 -19.31
N GLU A 415 -10.79 -3.73 -18.25
CA GLU A 415 -10.33 -3.63 -16.87
C GLU A 415 -9.83 -4.98 -16.34
N LEU A 416 -8.55 -5.05 -15.99
CA LEU A 416 -7.90 -6.21 -15.38
C LEU A 416 -7.59 -6.00 -13.89
N GLY A 417 -7.74 -4.78 -13.38
CA GLY A 417 -7.53 -4.49 -11.96
C GLY A 417 -8.49 -5.26 -11.06
N ARG A 418 -7.99 -5.68 -9.90
CA ARG A 418 -8.70 -6.52 -8.91
C ARG A 418 -9.03 -7.93 -9.41
N LEU A 419 -8.17 -8.49 -10.26
CA LEU A 419 -8.19 -9.90 -10.66
C LEU A 419 -6.84 -10.55 -10.29
N ASN A 420 -6.85 -11.87 -10.14
CA ASN A 420 -5.64 -12.68 -10.17
C ASN A 420 -5.27 -13.04 -11.63
N GLY A 421 -4.15 -13.73 -11.83
CA GLY A 421 -3.64 -14.05 -13.16
C GLY A 421 -4.60 -14.92 -13.95
N LYS A 422 -5.11 -16.01 -13.36
CA LYS A 422 -6.05 -16.92 -14.00
C LYS A 422 -7.34 -16.21 -14.43
N ALA A 423 -7.91 -15.39 -13.55
CA ALA A 423 -9.12 -14.61 -13.85
C ALA A 423 -8.86 -13.53 -14.90
N THR A 424 -7.66 -12.93 -14.92
CA THR A 424 -7.23 -11.98 -15.94
C THR A 424 -7.23 -12.62 -17.32
N PHE A 425 -6.57 -13.76 -17.49
CA PHE A 425 -6.51 -14.47 -18.77
C PHE A 425 -7.88 -14.98 -19.20
N THR A 426 -8.64 -15.59 -18.30
CA THR A 426 -10.00 -16.08 -18.58
C THR A 426 -10.90 -14.94 -19.10
N LYS A 427 -10.86 -13.78 -18.44
CA LYS A 427 -11.64 -12.60 -18.85
C LYS A 427 -11.22 -12.09 -20.22
N VAL A 428 -9.92 -11.98 -20.46
CA VAL A 428 -9.39 -11.50 -21.74
C VAL A 428 -9.80 -12.45 -22.87
N ILE A 429 -9.63 -13.76 -22.70
CA ILE A 429 -10.02 -14.76 -23.71
C ILE A 429 -11.53 -14.70 -23.99
N SER A 430 -12.37 -14.57 -22.96
CA SER A 430 -13.82 -14.41 -23.14
C SER A 430 -14.17 -13.16 -23.96
N ILE A 431 -13.50 -12.03 -23.70
CA ILE A 431 -13.70 -10.80 -24.47
C ILE A 431 -13.22 -10.96 -25.92
N LEU A 432 -12.07 -11.58 -26.14
CA LEU A 432 -11.55 -11.84 -27.48
C LEU A 432 -12.51 -12.71 -28.29
N LYS A 433 -12.98 -13.83 -27.72
CA LYS A 433 -13.99 -14.72 -28.35
C LYS A 433 -15.25 -13.96 -28.77
N ASN A 434 -15.75 -13.08 -27.91
CA ASN A 434 -16.95 -12.29 -28.20
C ASN A 434 -16.74 -11.21 -29.27
N LEU A 435 -15.51 -10.75 -29.45
CA LEU A 435 -15.16 -9.71 -30.44
C LEU A 435 -14.64 -10.30 -31.75
N GLN A 436 -14.51 -11.63 -31.85
CA GLN A 436 -14.05 -12.30 -33.06
C GLN A 436 -15.11 -12.20 -34.17
N PRO A 437 -14.79 -11.67 -35.36
CA PRO A 437 -15.73 -11.60 -36.48
C PRO A 437 -16.24 -12.98 -36.93
N VAL A 438 -17.52 -13.11 -37.30
CA VAL A 438 -18.16 -14.40 -37.67
C VAL A 438 -17.47 -15.11 -38.85
N ASN A 439 -16.84 -14.35 -39.75
CA ASN A 439 -16.14 -14.88 -40.93
C ASN A 439 -14.61 -14.94 -40.75
N THR A 440 -14.11 -14.97 -39.51
CA THR A 440 -12.67 -15.08 -39.26
C THR A 440 -12.10 -16.38 -39.78
N ASN A 441 -10.86 -16.27 -40.27
CA ASN A 441 -10.02 -17.39 -40.63
C ASN A 441 -9.90 -18.39 -39.46
N GLN A 442 -9.93 -19.71 -39.73
CA GLN A 442 -9.75 -20.81 -38.75
C GLN A 442 -8.52 -20.61 -37.86
N ASP A 443 -7.57 -19.83 -38.35
CA ASP A 443 -6.34 -19.57 -37.67
C ASP A 443 -6.44 -18.65 -36.43
N TYR A 444 -7.45 -17.80 -36.31
CA TYR A 444 -7.66 -17.02 -35.08
C TYR A 444 -8.17 -17.90 -33.94
N ASP A 445 -8.88 -18.99 -34.27
CA ASP A 445 -9.29 -20.00 -33.29
C ASP A 445 -8.07 -20.67 -32.68
N GLN A 446 -7.05 -21.00 -33.50
CA GLN A 446 -5.78 -21.54 -33.00
C GLN A 446 -5.06 -20.59 -32.03
N ILE A 447 -5.11 -19.28 -32.27
CA ILE A 447 -4.55 -18.29 -31.33
C ILE A 447 -5.30 -18.34 -30.00
N LEU A 448 -6.64 -18.41 -30.03
CA LEU A 448 -7.45 -18.49 -28.82
C LEU A 448 -7.26 -19.82 -28.08
N GLU A 449 -7.08 -20.93 -28.79
CA GLU A 449 -6.72 -22.23 -28.19
C GLU A 449 -5.39 -22.14 -27.46
N LYS A 450 -4.35 -21.59 -28.10
CA LYS A 450 -3.05 -21.36 -27.45
C LYS A 450 -3.16 -20.46 -26.22
N LEU A 451 -3.94 -19.38 -26.29
CA LEU A 451 -4.22 -18.55 -25.11
C LEU A 451 -4.95 -19.32 -24.00
N ASN A 452 -5.87 -20.23 -24.32
CA ASN A 452 -6.52 -21.08 -23.33
C ASN A 452 -5.53 -22.06 -22.68
N LEU A 453 -4.56 -22.60 -23.43
CA LEU A 453 -3.55 -23.51 -22.89
C LEU A 453 -2.67 -22.84 -21.81
N ILE A 454 -2.45 -21.52 -21.90
CA ILE A 454 -1.74 -20.75 -20.87
C ILE A 454 -2.42 -20.86 -19.50
N LEU A 455 -3.74 -21.10 -19.44
CA LEU A 455 -4.46 -21.26 -18.17
C LEU A 455 -3.96 -22.45 -17.33
N ASN A 456 -3.26 -23.41 -17.93
CA ASN A 456 -2.64 -24.55 -17.26
C ASN A 456 -1.34 -24.20 -16.51
N HIS A 457 -0.90 -22.94 -16.58
CA HIS A 457 0.34 -22.47 -15.98
C HIS A 457 0.12 -21.55 -14.75
N PHE A 458 -1.13 -21.39 -14.32
CA PHE A 458 -1.53 -20.62 -13.14
C PHE A 458 -1.83 -21.51 -11.93
#